data_AF-A0A0P0NED4-F1
#
_entry.id   AF-A0A0P0NED4-F1
#
_cell.length_a   1.000
_cell.length_b   1.000
_cell.length_c   1.000
_cell.angle_alpha   90.00
_cell.angle_beta   90.00
_cell.angle_gamma   90.00
#
_symmetry.space_group_name_H-M   'P 1'
#
loop_
_entity.id
_entity.type
_entity.pdbx_description
1 polymer ?
#
loop_
_entity_poly.entity_id
_entity_poly.type
_entity_poly.pdbx_seq_one_letter_code
_entity_poly.pdbx_strand_id
1 'polypeptide(L)'
;MLNSSSNLYKSEWLDLVFKNRNQNYGAFVLRAESSKILLRSLLIATPLFVIPFLLTMINRTPEIEQRKDTVVELRPPAAPLVPKKKKKRQCWNR
;
A
#
# COMPACT_ATOMS: atom_id res chain seq x y z
N MET A 1 -40.99 6.61 16.33
CA MET A 1 -42.19 6.06 15.68
C MET A 1 -41.76 5.48 14.35
N LEU A 2 -41.50 4.18 14.28
CA LEU A 2 -41.17 3.50 13.03
C LEU A 2 -42.48 2.98 12.45
N ASN A 3 -42.88 3.56 11.32
CA ASN A 3 -44.06 3.17 10.57
C ASN A 3 -43.91 1.72 10.11
N SER A 4 -44.64 0.78 10.74
CA SER A 4 -44.73 -0.63 10.36
C SER A 4 -45.61 -0.82 9.12
N SER A 5 -45.39 -0.02 8.08
CA SER A 5 -46.02 -0.23 6.78
C SER A 5 -45.53 -1.57 6.23
N SER A 6 -46.41 -2.58 6.31
CA SER A 6 -46.37 -3.88 5.63
C SER A 6 -44.99 -4.31 5.10
N ASN A 7 -44.41 -5.33 5.73
CA ASN A 7 -43.07 -5.83 5.45
C ASN A 7 -42.98 -6.60 4.10
N LEU A 8 -43.26 -5.92 2.98
CA LEU A 8 -43.32 -6.51 1.63
C LEU A 8 -41.98 -7.05 1.13
N TYR A 9 -40.88 -6.54 1.69
CA TYR A 9 -39.52 -6.92 1.31
C TYR A 9 -38.93 -8.03 2.17
N LYS A 10 -39.66 -8.50 3.20
CA LYS A 10 -39.21 -9.65 3.99
C LYS A 10 -39.40 -10.95 3.22
N SER A 11 -38.51 -11.90 3.50
CA SER A 11 -38.64 -13.29 3.05
C SER A 11 -40.01 -13.89 3.42
N GLU A 12 -40.55 -13.52 4.58
CA GLU A 12 -41.86 -13.97 5.06
C GLU A 12 -43.00 -13.61 4.08
N TRP A 13 -42.99 -12.41 3.49
CA TRP A 13 -44.02 -12.01 2.52
C TRP A 13 -43.90 -12.80 1.21
N LEU A 14 -42.66 -13.04 0.77
CA LEU A 14 -42.36 -13.88 -0.39
C LEU A 14 -42.89 -15.30 -0.15
N ASP A 15 -42.62 -15.90 1.02
CA ASP A 15 -43.10 -17.24 1.38
C ASP A 15 -44.63 -17.32 1.42
N LEU A 16 -45.30 -16.27 1.90
CA LEU A 16 -46.77 -16.19 1.93
C LEU A 16 -47.39 -16.17 0.53
N VAL A 17 -46.85 -15.36 -0.41
CA VAL A 17 -47.39 -15.23 -1.79
C VAL A 17 -47.16 -16.50 -2.63
N PHE A 18 -46.14 -17.28 -2.29
CA PHE A 18 -45.81 -18.54 -2.93
C PHE A 18 -46.25 -19.77 -2.12
N LYS A 19 -47.04 -19.58 -1.06
CA LYS A 19 -47.60 -20.69 -0.27
C LYS A 19 -48.44 -21.60 -1.18
N ASN A 20 -48.18 -22.91 -1.11
CA ASN A 20 -48.82 -23.94 -1.93
C ASN A 20 -48.56 -23.82 -3.45
N ARG A 21 -47.44 -23.19 -3.85
CA ARG A 21 -46.98 -23.14 -5.24
C ARG A 21 -45.55 -23.66 -5.37
N ASN A 22 -45.06 -23.80 -6.59
CA ASN A 22 -43.69 -24.23 -6.84
C ASN A 22 -42.69 -23.14 -6.40
N GLN A 23 -41.85 -23.49 -5.41
CA GLN A 23 -40.76 -22.67 -4.89
C GLN A 23 -39.38 -23.14 -5.38
N ASN A 24 -39.33 -24.25 -6.12
CA ASN A 24 -38.07 -24.90 -6.47
C ASN A 24 -37.33 -24.21 -7.64
N TYR A 25 -37.98 -23.27 -8.34
CA TYR A 25 -37.41 -22.53 -9.45
C TYR A 25 -38.12 -21.19 -9.70
N GLY A 26 -37.57 -20.38 -10.61
CA GLY A 26 -38.20 -19.16 -11.11
C GLY A 26 -38.11 -17.98 -10.14
N ALA A 27 -39.20 -17.21 -10.07
CA ALA A 27 -39.24 -15.93 -9.37
C ALA A 27 -39.01 -16.01 -7.85
N PHE A 28 -39.35 -17.15 -7.22
CA PHE A 28 -39.10 -17.41 -5.80
C PHE A 28 -37.59 -17.45 -5.54
N VAL A 29 -36.89 -18.35 -6.22
CA VAL A 29 -35.44 -18.55 -6.08
C VAL A 29 -34.66 -17.29 -6.40
N LEU A 30 -35.03 -16.59 -7.49
CA LEU A 30 -34.39 -15.33 -7.89
C LEU A 30 -34.46 -14.27 -6.78
N ARG A 31 -35.62 -14.10 -6.14
CA ARG A 31 -35.78 -13.14 -5.04
C ARG A 31 -35.08 -13.60 -3.78
N ALA A 32 -35.19 -14.89 -3.44
CA ALA A 32 -34.55 -15.46 -2.24
C ALA A 32 -33.02 -15.37 -2.29
N GLU A 33 -32.41 -15.64 -3.45
CA GLU A 33 -30.95 -15.64 -3.63
C GLU A 33 -30.39 -14.25 -3.98
N SER A 34 -31.22 -13.27 -4.36
CA SER A 34 -30.76 -11.94 -4.80
C SER A 34 -29.80 -11.27 -3.81
N SER A 35 -30.16 -11.21 -2.53
CA SER A 35 -29.31 -10.60 -1.47
C SER A 35 -27.96 -11.29 -1.34
N LYS A 36 -27.92 -12.62 -1.47
CA LYS A 36 -26.71 -13.41 -1.37
C LYS A 36 -25.81 -13.23 -2.59
N ILE A 37 -26.40 -13.15 -3.79
CA ILE A 37 -25.66 -12.80 -5.02
C ILE A 37 -25.06 -11.41 -4.90
N LEU A 38 -25.81 -10.43 -4.39
CA LEU A 38 -25.31 -9.07 -4.16
C LEU A 38 -24.13 -9.06 -3.19
N LEU A 39 -24.24 -9.71 -2.03
CA LEU A 39 -23.15 -9.80 -1.06
C LEU A 39 -21.92 -10.51 -1.64
N ARG A 40 -22.10 -11.62 -2.35
CA ARG A 40 -21.00 -12.32 -3.03
C ARG A 40 -20.33 -11.43 -4.07
N SER A 41 -21.12 -10.74 -4.89
CA SER A 41 -20.60 -9.82 -5.91
C SER A 41 -19.83 -8.67 -5.28
N LEU A 42 -20.32 -8.11 -4.17
CA LEU A 42 -19.64 -7.04 -3.44
C LEU A 42 -18.30 -7.52 -2.91
N LEU A 43 -18.26 -8.70 -2.28
CA LEU A 43 -17.05 -9.28 -1.70
C LEU A 43 -15.99 -9.64 -2.75
N ILE A 44 -16.39 -9.89 -3.99
CA ILE A 44 -15.46 -10.19 -5.09
C ILE A 44 -15.04 -8.91 -5.81
N ALA A 45 -15.99 -8.03 -6.14
CA ALA A 45 -15.73 -6.80 -6.88
C ALA A 45 -14.93 -5.77 -6.07
N THR A 46 -15.19 -5.67 -4.76
CA THR A 46 -14.48 -4.71 -3.88
C THR A 46 -12.97 -4.94 -3.86
N PRO A 47 -12.44 -6.14 -3.54
CA PRO A 47 -11.00 -6.36 -3.56
C PRO A 47 -10.41 -6.23 -4.97
N LEU A 48 -11.10 -6.72 -6.01
CA LEU A 48 -10.64 -6.54 -7.39
C LEU A 48 -10.45 -5.07 -7.77
N PHE A 49 -11.34 -4.20 -7.28
CA PHE A 49 -11.23 -2.76 -7.50
C PHE A 49 -10.17 -2.12 -6.61
N VAL A 50 -10.12 -2.46 -5.32
CA VAL A 50 -9.33 -1.76 -4.30
C VAL A 50 -7.85 -2.18 -4.29
N ILE A 51 -7.54 -3.47 -4.48
CA ILE A 51 -6.17 -4.02 -4.46
C ILE A 51 -5.17 -3.28 -5.39
N PRO A 52 -5.46 -3.01 -6.68
CA PRO A 52 -4.49 -2.33 -7.55
C PRO A 52 -4.14 -0.92 -7.07
N PHE A 53 -5.08 -0.20 -6.45
CA PHE A 53 -4.80 1.12 -5.89
C PHE A 53 -3.90 1.01 -4.65
N LEU A 54 -4.13 0.05 -3.76
CA LEU A 54 -3.24 -0.17 -2.60
C LEU A 54 -1.82 -0.54 -3.04
N LEU A 55 -1.68 -1.43 -4.02
CA LEU A 55 -0.37 -1.82 -4.57
C LEU A 55 0.38 -0.61 -5.13
N THR A 56 -0.32 0.25 -5.87
CA THR A 56 0.27 1.48 -6.42
C THR A 56 0.67 2.46 -5.32
N MET A 57 -0.09 2.55 -4.23
CA MET A 57 0.24 3.42 -3.09
C MET A 57 1.46 2.93 -2.31
N ILE A 58 1.60 1.61 -2.10
CA ILE A 58 2.75 1.02 -1.40
C ILE A 58 4.04 1.23 -2.22
N ASN A 59 4.01 1.01 -3.54
CA ASN A 59 5.18 1.19 -4.40
C ASN A 59 5.65 2.65 -4.55
N ARG A 60 4.88 3.61 -4.03
CA ARG A 60 5.23 5.04 -4.04
C ARG A 60 5.98 5.47 -2.78
N THR A 61 6.18 4.60 -1.78
CA THR A 61 7.08 4.92 -0.67
C THR A 61 8.50 5.08 -1.21
N PRO A 62 9.12 6.26 -1.08
CA PRO A 62 10.50 6.43 -1.51
C PRO A 62 11.38 5.47 -0.72
N GLU A 63 12.20 4.73 -1.44
CA GLU A 63 13.28 3.93 -0.88
C GLU A 63 14.09 4.84 0.06
N ILE A 64 14.03 4.56 1.36
CA ILE A 64 14.89 5.23 2.33
C ILE A 64 16.29 4.73 2.00
N GLU A 65 17.03 5.51 1.21
CA GLU A 65 18.45 5.33 0.97
C GLU A 65 19.12 5.08 2.32
N GLN A 66 19.53 3.83 2.56
CA GLN A 66 20.44 3.54 3.65
C GLN A 66 21.74 4.26 3.33
N ARG A 67 21.90 5.46 3.91
CA ARG A 67 23.14 6.21 3.91
C ARG A 67 24.23 5.28 4.43
N LYS A 68 24.94 4.62 3.52
CA LYS A 68 26.18 3.93 3.82
C LYS A 68 27.15 5.02 4.24
N ASP A 69 27.27 5.20 5.56
CA ASP A 69 28.33 5.97 6.18
C ASP A 69 29.66 5.30 5.80
N THR A 70 30.16 5.64 4.62
CA THR A 70 31.53 5.34 4.24
C THR A 70 32.38 6.19 5.16
N VAL A 71 32.97 5.54 6.17
CA VAL A 71 34.01 6.12 7.00
C VAL A 71 35.13 6.58 6.07
N VAL A 72 35.15 7.88 5.77
CA VAL A 72 36.26 8.51 5.07
C VAL A 72 37.44 8.47 6.03
N GLU A 73 38.37 7.54 5.80
CA GLU A 73 39.66 7.53 6.48
C GLU A 73 40.41 8.80 6.08
N LEU A 74 40.46 9.77 7.00
CA LEU A 74 41.18 11.02 6.82
C LEU A 74 42.67 10.71 6.69
N ARG A 75 43.21 10.87 5.48
CA ARG A 75 44.66 10.84 5.25
C ARG A 75 45.29 11.97 6.08
N PRO A 76 46.29 11.69 6.94
CA PRO A 76 46.93 12.76 7.70
C PRO A 76 47.60 13.75 6.72
N PRO A 77 47.52 15.07 7.00
CA PRO A 77 48.09 16.08 6.14
C PRO A 77 49.61 15.85 6.00
N ALA A 78 50.10 15.91 4.77
CA ALA A 78 51.52 15.78 4.48
C ALA A 78 52.30 16.83 5.28
N ALA A 79 53.30 16.38 6.04
CA ALA A 79 54.15 17.26 6.84
C ALA A 79 54.73 18.38 5.96
N PRO A 80 54.77 19.64 6.43
CA PRO A 80 55.30 20.74 5.65
C PRO A 80 56.76 20.47 5.28
N LEU A 81 57.09 20.68 4.01
CA LEU A 81 58.44 20.57 3.49
C LEU A 81 59.35 21.54 4.26
N VAL A 82 60.17 21.01 5.17
CA VAL A 82 61.20 21.80 5.85
C VAL A 82 62.12 22.39 4.78
N PRO A 83 62.29 23.72 4.69
CA PRO A 83 63.15 24.31 3.69
C PRO A 83 64.59 23.86 3.93
N LYS A 84 65.20 23.20 2.93
CA LYS A 84 66.62 22.81 2.96
C LYS A 84 67.48 24.06 3.18
N LYS A 85 68.16 24.15 4.34
CA LYS A 85 69.11 25.22 4.64
C LYS A 85 70.22 25.22 3.57
N LYS A 86 70.28 26.27 2.74
CA LYS A 86 71.37 26.46 1.77
C LYS A 86 72.67 26.69 2.55
N LYS A 87 73.65 25.80 2.36
CA LYS A 87 75.00 25.90 2.92
C LYS A 87 75.64 27.20 2.40
N LYS A 88 75.93 28.15 3.29
CA LYS A 88 76.63 29.40 2.92
C LYS A 88 78.00 29.01 2.36
N ARG A 89 78.27 29.37 1.10
CA ARG A 89 79.61 29.26 0.52
C ARG A 89 80.51 30.25 1.27
N GLN A 90 81.54 29.74 1.93
CA GLN A 90 82.61 30.55 2.49
C GLN A 90 83.30 31.27 1.33
N CYS A 91 83.13 32.59 1.24
CA CYS A 91 84.04 33.40 0.43
C CYS A 91 85.31 33.61 1.26
N TRP A 92 86.41 33.13 0.70
CA TRP A 92 87.76 33.21 1.21
C TRP A 92 88.30 34.59 0.81
N ASN A 93 88.54 35.48 1.77
CA ASN A 93 89.18 36.76 1.49
C ASN A 93 90.71 36.58 1.48
N ARG A 94 91.30 37.00 0.36
CA ARG A 94 92.74 37.14 0.14
C ARG A 94 93.16 38.56 0.46
#